data_AF-A0ABD2PPV5-F1
#
_entry.id   AF-A0ABD2PPV5-F1
#
_cell.length_a   1.000
_cell.length_b   1.000
_cell.length_c   1.000
_cell.angle_alpha   90.00
_cell.angle_beta   90.00
_cell.angle_gamma   90.00
#
_symmetry.space_group_name_H-M   'P 1'
#
loop_
_entity.id
_entity.type
_entity.pdbx_description
1 polymer ?
#
loop_
_entity_poly.entity_id
_entity_poly.type
_entity_poly.pdbx_seq_one_letter_code
_entity_poly.pdbx_strand_id
1 'polypeptide(L)'
;MNLRKGLVIVFFIQVYLGFLMESISLIYLQNSLSELTHSSELIVSRLVESYSTEEGARETLDLLQNTFNCCGITADYKEWTRIGQEMARFNKSYDVWLPQSCCRQPSENCTADTHLQ
;
A
#
# COMPACT_ATOMS: atom_id res chain seq x y z
N MET A 1 -33.44 -23.26 33.96
CA MET A 1 -32.87 -21.96 33.55
C MET A 1 -33.56 -21.53 32.25
N ASN A 2 -34.24 -20.37 32.21
CA ASN A 2 -35.07 -19.99 31.05
C ASN A 2 -34.22 -19.81 29.78
N LEU A 3 -34.62 -20.45 28.67
CA LEU A 3 -33.91 -20.44 27.37
C LEU A 3 -33.56 -19.02 26.89
N ARG A 4 -34.49 -18.07 27.08
CA ARG A 4 -34.26 -16.64 26.76
C ARG A 4 -33.14 -16.01 27.58
N LYS A 5 -33.01 -16.37 28.86
CA LYS A 5 -31.91 -15.88 29.72
C LYS A 5 -30.57 -16.53 29.30
N GLY A 6 -30.60 -17.79 28.88
CA GLY A 6 -29.42 -18.49 28.34
C GLY A 6 -28.89 -17.85 27.07
N LEU A 7 -29.75 -17.50 26.12
CA LEU A 7 -29.35 -16.84 24.87
C LEU A 7 -28.71 -15.47 25.11
N VAL A 8 -29.25 -14.69 26.04
CA VAL A 8 -28.68 -13.38 26.42
C VAL A 8 -27.30 -13.55 27.03
N ILE A 9 -27.10 -14.56 27.90
CA ILE A 9 -25.79 -14.84 28.49
C ILE A 9 -24.77 -15.24 27.42
N VAL A 10 -25.14 -16.12 26.48
CA VAL A 10 -24.24 -16.54 25.38
C VAL A 10 -23.85 -15.34 24.51
N PHE A 11 -24.80 -14.46 24.18
CA PHE A 11 -24.52 -13.24 23.42
C PHE A 11 -23.50 -12.35 24.13
N PHE A 12 -23.68 -12.09 25.42
CA PHE A 12 -22.73 -11.28 26.20
C PHE A 12 -21.35 -11.93 26.28
N ILE A 13 -21.28 -13.26 26.40
CA ILE A 13 -20.00 -13.98 26.37
C ILE A 13 -19.31 -13.81 25.01
N GLN A 14 -20.04 -13.95 23.90
CA GLN A 14 -19.48 -13.78 22.55
C GLN A 14 -18.95 -12.36 22.33
N VAL A 15 -19.71 -11.34 22.72
CA VAL A 15 -19.27 -9.94 22.62
C VAL A 15 -18.03 -9.69 23.48
N TYR A 16 -18.01 -10.23 24.71
CA TYR A 16 -16.86 -10.08 25.60
C TYR A 16 -15.60 -10.76 25.05
N LEU A 17 -15.73 -11.99 24.52
CA LEU A 17 -14.60 -12.68 23.88
C LEU A 17 -14.10 -11.94 22.64
N GLY A 18 -15.01 -11.39 21.82
CA GLY A 18 -14.63 -10.54 20.68
C GLY A 18 -13.82 -9.32 21.12
N PHE A 19 -14.28 -8.61 22.14
CA PHE A 19 -13.58 -7.46 22.70
C PHE A 19 -12.18 -7.82 23.23
N LEU A 20 -12.05 -8.96 23.92
CA LEU A 20 -10.75 -9.44 24.39
C LEU A 20 -9.79 -9.75 23.23
N MET A 21 -10.27 -10.42 22.18
CA MET A 21 -9.45 -10.72 21.01
C MET A 21 -8.99 -9.45 20.30
N GLU A 22 -9.88 -8.49 20.06
CA GLU A 22 -9.54 -7.20 19.44
C GLU A 22 -8.52 -6.43 20.28
N SER A 23 -8.70 -6.38 21.60
CA SER A 23 -7.77 -5.69 22.51
C SER A 23 -6.38 -6.32 22.46
N ILE A 24 -6.28 -7.65 22.47
CA ILE A 24 -5.00 -8.36 22.36
C ILE A 24 -4.36 -8.11 20.99
N SER A 25 -5.15 -8.18 19.91
CA SER A 25 -4.65 -7.89 18.55
C SER A 25 -4.11 -6.48 18.42
N LEU A 26 -4.78 -5.46 18.99
CA LEU A 26 -4.31 -4.08 18.98
C LEU A 26 -2.99 -3.91 19.74
N ILE A 27 -2.86 -4.53 20.92
CA ILE A 27 -1.61 -4.51 21.70
C ILE A 27 -0.48 -5.16 20.89
N TYR A 28 -0.76 -6.29 20.24
CA TYR A 28 0.22 -6.98 19.40
C TYR A 28 0.64 -6.12 18.20
N LEU A 29 -0.33 -5.54 17.48
CA LEU A 29 -0.08 -4.65 16.34
C LEU A 29 0.75 -3.43 16.73
N GLN A 30 0.50 -2.84 17.90
CA GLN A 30 1.26 -1.68 18.36
C GLN A 30 2.71 -2.03 18.66
N ASN A 31 2.97 -3.20 19.25
CA ASN A 31 4.32 -3.67 19.54
C ASN A 31 5.09 -4.07 18.27
N SER A 32 4.39 -4.62 17.27
CA SER A 32 4.98 -5.07 16.00
C SER A 32 4.89 -4.02 14.88
N LEU A 33 4.45 -2.80 15.16
CA LEU A 33 4.21 -1.79 14.12
C LEU A 33 5.48 -1.48 13.31
N SER A 34 6.64 -1.44 13.97
CA SER A 34 7.93 -1.23 13.30
C SER A 34 8.34 -2.39 12.39
N GLU A 35 7.98 -3.62 12.75
CA GLU A 35 8.27 -4.80 11.91
C GLU A 35 7.29 -4.90 10.73
N LEU A 36 6.03 -4.55 10.95
CA LEU A 36 5.00 -4.51 9.92
C LEU A 36 5.25 -3.43 8.89
N THR A 37 5.70 -2.24 9.32
CA THR A 37 6.10 -1.15 8.41
C THR A 37 7.27 -1.59 7.54
N HIS A 38 8.34 -2.15 8.12
CA HIS A 38 9.46 -2.68 7.33
C HIS A 38 9.05 -3.80 6.35
N SER A 39 8.15 -4.71 6.77
CA SER A 39 7.62 -5.75 5.89
C SER A 39 6.80 -5.15 4.73
N SER A 40 5.99 -4.14 5.01
CA SER A 40 5.20 -3.45 4.00
C SER A 40 6.08 -2.71 2.99
N GLU A 41 7.16 -2.07 3.44
CA GLU A 41 8.13 -1.42 2.56
C GLU A 41 8.80 -2.43 1.62
N LEU A 42 9.15 -3.62 2.11
CA LEU A 42 9.71 -4.70 1.27
C LEU A 42 8.71 -5.19 0.21
N ILE A 43 7.43 -5.31 0.57
CA ILE A 43 6.38 -5.73 -0.37
C ILE A 43 6.22 -4.67 -1.46
N VAL A 44 6.06 -3.40 -1.09
CA VAL A 44 5.94 -2.30 -2.07
C VAL A 44 7.20 -2.21 -2.92
N SER A 45 8.39 -2.42 -2.34
CA SER A 45 9.65 -2.42 -3.10
C SER A 45 9.59 -3.45 -4.21
N ARG A 46 9.24 -4.71 -3.88
CA ARG A 46 9.13 -5.81 -4.85
C ARG A 46 8.09 -5.55 -5.93
N LEU A 47 6.96 -4.94 -5.56
CA LEU A 47 5.93 -4.53 -6.53
C LEU A 47 6.48 -3.49 -7.49
N VAL A 48 7.24 -2.50 -6.99
CA VAL A 48 7.93 -1.51 -7.83
C VAL A 48 8.92 -2.23 -8.76
N GLU A 49 9.79 -3.11 -8.25
CA GLU A 49 10.77 -3.85 -9.09
C GLU A 49 10.13 -4.68 -10.20
N SER A 50 8.97 -5.27 -9.92
CA SER A 50 8.26 -6.17 -10.85
C SER A 50 7.25 -5.44 -11.72
N TYR A 51 7.13 -4.11 -11.58
CA TYR A 51 6.11 -3.30 -12.23
C TYR A 51 6.16 -3.39 -13.77
N SER A 52 7.37 -3.46 -14.34
CA SER A 52 7.55 -3.54 -15.79
C SER A 52 7.38 -4.95 -16.36
N THR A 53 7.47 -5.98 -15.52
CA THR A 53 7.55 -7.39 -15.93
C THR A 53 6.29 -8.19 -15.63
N GLU A 54 5.58 -7.84 -14.56
CA GLU A 54 4.41 -8.57 -14.08
C GLU A 54 3.16 -7.69 -14.09
N GLU A 55 2.15 -8.10 -14.86
CA GLU A 55 0.88 -7.36 -14.94
C GLU A 55 0.16 -7.29 -13.59
N GLY A 56 0.17 -8.38 -12.81
CA GLY A 56 -0.44 -8.38 -11.49
C GLY A 56 0.25 -7.43 -10.51
N ALA A 57 1.57 -7.26 -10.60
CA ALA A 57 2.31 -6.29 -9.78
C ALA A 57 1.94 -4.85 -10.17
N ARG A 58 1.83 -4.58 -11.48
CA ARG A 58 1.39 -3.29 -12.02
C ARG A 58 -0.01 -2.92 -11.55
N GLU A 59 -1.00 -3.79 -11.76
CA GLU A 59 -2.39 -3.52 -11.36
C GLU A 59 -2.54 -3.31 -9.86
N THR A 60 -1.86 -4.14 -9.06
CA THR A 60 -1.89 -4.03 -7.59
C THR A 60 -1.28 -2.71 -7.14
N LEU A 61 -0.13 -2.32 -7.70
CA LEU A 61 0.54 -1.10 -7.31
C LEU A 61 -0.23 0.14 -7.76
N ASP A 62 -0.77 0.14 -8.99
CA ASP A 62 -1.62 1.24 -9.48
C ASP A 62 -2.87 1.41 -8.61
N LEU A 63 -3.50 0.31 -8.19
CA LEU A 63 -4.65 0.35 -7.27
C LEU A 63 -4.26 0.95 -5.92
N LEU A 64 -3.14 0.53 -5.34
CA LEU A 64 -2.65 1.07 -4.06
C LEU A 64 -2.37 2.58 -4.17
N GLN A 65 -1.66 2.99 -5.22
CA GLN A 65 -1.30 4.39 -5.45
C GLN A 65 -2.54 5.27 -5.62
N ASN A 66 -3.53 4.82 -6.40
CA ASN A 66 -4.79 5.54 -6.57
C ASN A 66 -5.65 5.58 -5.29
N THR A 67 -5.64 4.49 -4.50
CA THR A 67 -6.47 4.39 -3.29
C THR A 67 -5.92 5.27 -2.17
N PHE A 68 -4.60 5.29 -2.00
CA PHE A 68 -3.93 5.99 -0.92
C PHE A 68 -3.35 7.35 -1.34
N ASN A 69 -3.49 7.74 -2.61
CA ASN A 69 -2.87 8.93 -3.21
C ASN A 69 -1.36 8.99 -2.90
N CYS A 70 -0.66 7.88 -3.11
CA CYS A 70 0.77 7.75 -2.86
C CYS A 70 1.53 7.36 -4.13
N CYS A 71 2.85 7.56 -4.14
CA CYS A 71 3.69 7.25 -5.30
C CYS A 71 4.92 6.42 -4.93
N GLY A 72 4.69 5.25 -4.32
CA GLY A 72 5.75 4.36 -3.87
C GLY A 72 5.95 4.43 -2.36
N ILE A 73 7.18 4.17 -1.92
CA ILE A 73 7.56 4.08 -0.50
C ILE A 73 7.99 5.44 0.02
N THR A 74 8.83 6.14 -0.73
CA THR A 74 9.36 7.45 -0.38
C THR A 74 8.70 8.55 -1.19
N ALA A 75 8.53 9.73 -0.56
CA ALA A 75 8.04 10.92 -1.25
C ALA A 75 8.98 11.38 -2.39
N ASP A 76 10.25 11.01 -2.32
CA ASP A 76 11.30 11.42 -3.26
C ASP A 76 11.37 10.55 -4.53
N TYR A 77 10.39 9.65 -4.77
CA TYR A 77 10.29 8.85 -5.99
C TYR A 77 11.59 8.12 -6.39
N LYS A 78 12.48 7.89 -5.41
CA LYS A 78 13.82 7.33 -5.64
C LYS A 78 13.72 5.90 -6.15
N GLU A 79 12.70 5.16 -5.74
CA GLU A 79 12.47 3.80 -6.23
C GLU A 79 12.23 3.77 -7.74
N TRP A 80 11.51 4.79 -8.25
CA TRP A 80 11.21 4.93 -9.67
C TRP A 80 12.42 5.40 -10.48
N THR A 81 13.43 6.01 -9.88
CA THR A 81 14.65 6.41 -10.63
C THR A 81 15.36 5.19 -11.23
N ARG A 82 15.41 4.07 -10.50
CA ARG A 82 16.12 2.85 -10.92
C ARG A 82 15.43 2.18 -12.11
N ILE A 83 14.10 2.12 -12.08
CA ILE A 83 13.26 1.45 -13.08
C ILE A 83 12.95 2.40 -14.24
N GLY A 84 12.70 3.66 -13.89
CA GLY A 84 12.50 4.76 -14.81
C GLY A 84 13.70 4.96 -15.72
N GLN A 85 14.95 4.65 -15.33
CA GLN A 85 16.09 4.65 -16.27
C GLN A 85 16.01 3.55 -17.33
N GLU A 86 15.48 2.36 -17.00
CA GLU A 86 15.26 1.28 -17.97
C GLU A 86 14.13 1.63 -18.94
N MET A 87 13.06 2.27 -18.45
CA MET A 87 11.94 2.74 -19.28
C MET A 87 12.26 4.04 -20.04
N ALA A 88 13.00 4.99 -19.46
CA ALA A 88 13.32 6.30 -20.04
C ALA A 88 14.32 6.21 -21.21
N ARG A 89 15.05 5.08 -21.36
CA ARG A 89 15.80 4.78 -22.59
C ARG A 89 14.93 4.87 -23.84
N PHE A 90 13.61 4.71 -23.72
CA PHE A 90 12.67 4.87 -24.82
C PHE A 90 12.25 6.32 -25.09
N ASN A 91 12.38 7.24 -24.12
CA ASN A 91 11.73 8.56 -24.18
C ASN A 91 12.66 9.79 -24.20
N LYS A 92 14.00 9.65 -24.16
CA LYS A 92 14.98 10.76 -24.30
C LYS A 92 14.73 11.97 -23.37
N SER A 93 14.01 11.81 -22.26
CA SER A 93 13.91 12.83 -21.20
C SER A 93 14.92 12.52 -20.11
N TYR A 94 15.53 13.56 -19.54
CA TYR A 94 16.41 13.45 -18.38
C TYR A 94 15.62 13.32 -17.07
N ASP A 95 14.29 13.34 -17.15
CA ASP A 95 13.38 13.30 -16.01
C ASP A 95 12.99 11.87 -15.66
N VAL A 96 12.78 11.62 -14.37
CA VAL A 96 12.37 10.32 -13.85
C VAL A 96 10.95 10.03 -14.34
N TRP A 97 10.80 8.95 -15.12
CA TRP A 97 9.51 8.43 -15.53
C TRP A 97 8.74 7.89 -14.32
N LEU A 98 7.44 8.19 -14.28
CA LEU A 98 6.52 7.75 -13.24
C LEU A 98 5.31 7.04 -13.86
N PRO A 99 4.70 6.08 -13.15
CA PRO A 99 3.47 5.45 -13.60
C PRO A 99 2.30 6.44 -13.56
N GLN A 100 1.30 6.24 -14.42
CA GLN A 100 0.17 7.16 -14.56
C GLN A 100 -0.66 7.31 -13.28
N SER A 101 -0.71 6.28 -12.45
CA SER A 101 -1.30 6.26 -11.10
C SER A 101 -0.66 7.25 -10.12
N CYS A 102 0.57 7.70 -10.38
CA CYS A 102 1.26 8.70 -9.57
C CYS A 102 0.99 10.14 -10.01
N CYS A 103 0.31 10.34 -11.14
CA CYS A 103 0.28 11.64 -11.81
C CYS A 103 -0.94 12.43 -11.37
N ARG A 104 -0.71 13.67 -10.88
CA ARG A 104 -1.82 14.58 -10.53
C ARG A 104 -2.70 14.95 -11.71
N GLN A 105 -2.14 14.97 -12.92
CA GLN A 105 -2.85 15.31 -14.16
C GLN A 105 -2.50 14.28 -15.24
N PRO A 106 -3.50 13.77 -15.99
CA PRO A 106 -3.26 12.88 -17.10
C PRO A 106 -2.44 13.63 -18.16
N SER A 107 -1.19 13.21 -18.35
CA SER A 107 -0.28 13.75 -19.35
C SER A 107 0.37 12.58 -20.09
N GLU A 108 0.68 12.78 -21.38
CA GLU A 108 1.33 11.75 -22.21
C GLU A 108 2.69 11.33 -21.64
N ASN A 109 3.35 12.21 -20.88
CA ASN A 109 4.64 11.97 -20.23
C ASN A 109 4.59 12.43 -18.76
N CYS A 110 4.25 11.50 -17.86
CA CYS A 110 4.35 11.77 -16.44
C CYS A 110 5.79 11.68 -15.96
N THR A 111 6.29 12.80 -15.45
CA THR A 111 7.68 12.95 -15.00
C THR A 111 7.71 13.58 -13.60
N ALA A 112 8.80 13.38 -12.88
CA ALA A 112 8.95 13.90 -11.51
C ALA A 112 8.84 15.44 -11.39
N ASP A 113 8.98 16.19 -12.50
CA ASP A 113 8.87 17.67 -12.52
C ASP A 113 7.40 18.15 -12.61
N THR A 114 6.49 17.31 -13.13
CA THR A 114 5.05 17.59 -13.16
C THR A 114 4.41 17.34 -11.79
N HIS A 115 4.64 18.27 -10.85
CA HIS A 115 3.90 18.51 -9.61
C HIS A 115 3.46 17.27 -8.81
N LEU A 116 4.33 16.89 -7.85
CA LEU A 116 4.09 15.92 -6.77
C LEU A 116 2.85 16.25 -5.94
N GLN A 117 2.11 15.20 -5.53
CA GLN A 117 1.01 15.25 -4.56
C GLN A 117 1.45 15.59 -3.15
#